data_AF-A0A2D5EZ24-F1
#
_entry.id   AF-A0A2D5EZ24-F1
#
_cell.length_a   1.000
_cell.length_b   1.000
_cell.length_c   1.000
_cell.angle_alpha   90.00
_cell.angle_beta   90.00
_cell.angle_gamma   90.00
#
_symmetry.space_group_name_H-M   'P 1'
#
loop_
_entity.id
_entity.type
_entity.pdbx_description
1 polymer ?
#
loop_
_entity_poly.entity_id
_entity_poly.type
_entity_poly.pdbx_seq_one_letter_code
_entity_poly.pdbx_strand_id
1 'polypeptide(L)'
;LGFRPLRPGLEVRPDNLDQDAAELAARLEELGLDAGVPVFRAEGLGVAEEEAATLWDAAELDGRCAALLGAVEALEAEMPALSWEAGACESFRVGGAVLRHFAYDPLLPAPIVDVALRHALVEAMARLDAIGRECWREALHEEREEDAA
;
A
#
# COMPACT_ATOMS: atom_id res chain seq x y z
N LEU A 1 5.75 -10.14 0.02
CA LEU A 1 6.28 -10.01 1.40
C LEU A 1 7.54 -9.14 1.50
N GLY A 2 7.95 -8.45 0.42
CA GLY A 2 9.02 -7.44 0.50
C GLY A 2 10.46 -7.96 0.53
N PHE A 3 10.69 -9.26 0.42
CA PHE A 3 12.03 -9.85 0.38
C PHE A 3 12.83 -9.42 -0.87
N ARG A 4 14.15 -9.30 -0.68
CA ARG A 4 15.12 -8.99 -1.72
C ARG A 4 16.39 -9.83 -1.56
N PRO A 5 17.05 -10.22 -2.66
CA PRO A 5 18.27 -11.01 -2.59
C PRO A 5 19.45 -10.17 -2.08
N LEU A 6 20.00 -10.53 -0.92
CA LEU A 6 21.25 -9.95 -0.41
C LEU A 6 22.46 -10.70 -0.96
N ARG A 7 22.38 -12.03 -1.03
CA ARG A 7 23.41 -12.92 -1.58
C ARG A 7 22.75 -14.08 -2.33
N PRO A 8 23.49 -14.86 -3.15
CA PRO A 8 22.95 -16.07 -3.74
C PRO A 8 22.41 -17.02 -2.67
N GLY A 9 21.11 -17.35 -2.76
CA GLY A 9 20.42 -18.22 -1.79
C GLY A 9 20.05 -17.55 -0.46
N LEU A 10 20.24 -16.23 -0.32
CA LEU A 10 19.85 -15.47 0.88
C LEU A 10 18.99 -14.27 0.48
N GLU A 11 17.71 -14.39 0.74
CA GLU A 11 16.76 -13.28 0.65
C GLU A 11 16.50 -12.69 2.03
N VAL A 12 16.45 -11.37 2.10
CA VAL A 12 16.30 -10.63 3.35
C VAL A 12 15.19 -9.60 3.23
N ARG A 13 14.66 -9.21 4.39
CA ARG A 13 13.83 -8.03 4.59
C ARG A 13 14.08 -7.48 5.99
N PRO A 14 13.74 -6.22 6.26
CA PRO A 14 13.73 -5.72 7.63
C PRO A 14 12.69 -6.48 8.46
N ASP A 15 13.04 -6.75 9.71
CA ASP A 15 12.18 -7.41 10.68
C ASP A 15 11.34 -6.38 11.46
N ASN A 16 10.52 -5.65 10.72
CA ASN A 16 9.72 -4.53 11.24
C ASN A 16 8.22 -4.82 11.28
N LEU A 17 7.80 -6.03 10.92
CA LEU A 17 6.41 -6.44 11.03
C LEU A 17 6.20 -7.20 12.33
N ASP A 18 5.02 -7.02 12.92
CA ASP A 18 4.57 -7.80 14.06
C ASP A 18 4.11 -9.19 13.58
N GLN A 19 5.09 -10.05 13.27
CA GLN A 19 4.88 -11.41 12.81
C GLN A 19 6.03 -12.28 13.31
N ASP A 20 5.72 -13.47 13.82
CA ASP A 20 6.78 -14.40 14.24
C ASP A 20 7.39 -15.16 13.04
N ALA A 21 8.61 -15.68 13.20
CA ALA A 21 9.31 -16.37 12.13
C ALA A 21 8.63 -17.68 11.67
N ALA A 22 7.91 -18.37 12.56
CA ALA A 22 7.20 -19.59 12.25
C ALA A 22 5.89 -19.31 11.48
N GLU A 23 5.14 -18.28 11.87
CA GLU A 23 4.00 -17.74 11.12
C GLU A 23 4.43 -17.27 9.73
N LEU A 24 5.57 -16.60 9.63
CA LEU A 24 6.13 -16.18 8.35
C LEU A 24 6.52 -17.38 7.48
N ALA A 25 7.13 -18.41 8.06
CA ALA A 25 7.46 -19.64 7.36
C ALA A 25 6.20 -20.33 6.82
N ALA A 26 5.18 -20.53 7.66
CA ALA A 26 3.91 -21.14 7.26
C ALA A 26 3.25 -20.36 6.11
N ARG A 27 3.23 -19.02 6.21
CA ARG A 27 2.69 -18.17 5.15
C ARG A 27 3.50 -18.25 3.86
N LEU A 28 4.82 -18.36 3.94
CA LEU A 28 5.67 -18.52 2.76
C LEU A 28 5.43 -19.87 2.08
N GLU A 29 5.25 -20.95 2.86
CA GLU A 29 4.88 -22.27 2.34
C GLU A 29 3.51 -22.25 1.65
N GLU A 30 2.51 -21.57 2.21
CA GLU A 30 1.19 -21.36 1.56
C GLU A 30 1.30 -20.61 0.24
N LEU A 31 2.29 -19.72 0.11
CA LEU A 31 2.58 -18.97 -1.11
C LEU A 31 3.46 -19.75 -2.10
N GLY A 32 3.85 -20.98 -1.78
CA GLY A 32 4.59 -21.89 -2.66
C GLY A 32 6.10 -21.98 -2.41
N LEU A 33 6.59 -21.50 -1.26
CA LEU A 33 7.96 -21.79 -0.84
C LEU A 33 8.10 -23.29 -0.48
N ASP A 34 9.19 -23.92 -0.90
CA ASP A 34 9.43 -25.33 -0.61
C ASP A 34 9.51 -25.59 0.90
N ALA A 35 8.84 -26.66 1.35
CA ALA A 35 8.89 -27.10 2.74
C ALA A 35 10.35 -27.40 3.14
N GLY A 36 10.80 -26.81 4.24
CA GLY A 36 12.17 -26.96 4.75
C GLY A 36 13.16 -25.88 4.32
N VAL A 37 12.74 -24.86 3.57
CA VAL A 37 13.55 -23.64 3.41
C VAL A 37 13.68 -22.94 4.77
N PRO A 38 14.90 -22.67 5.27
CA PRO A 38 15.08 -22.00 6.55
C PRO A 38 14.53 -20.57 6.52
N VAL A 39 13.63 -20.26 7.45
CA VAL A 39 13.16 -18.91 7.73
C VAL A 39 13.58 -18.56 9.15
N PHE A 40 14.31 -17.45 9.31
CA PHE A 40 14.91 -17.08 10.57
C PHE A 40 15.11 -15.57 10.66
N ARG A 41 15.24 -15.07 11.90
CA ARG A 41 15.71 -13.71 12.18
C ARG A 41 17.23 -13.69 12.15
N ALA A 42 17.79 -12.69 11.48
CA ALA A 42 19.22 -12.43 11.46
C ALA A 42 19.49 -11.06 12.10
N GLU A 43 20.52 -11.00 12.95
CA GLU A 43 20.96 -9.77 13.63
C GLU A 43 22.49 -9.68 13.54
N GLY A 44 23.04 -8.46 13.64
CA GLY A 44 24.50 -8.26 13.64
C GLY A 44 25.18 -8.53 12.30
N LEU A 45 24.52 -8.17 11.19
CA LEU A 45 25.02 -8.36 9.81
C LEU A 45 26.24 -7.47 9.46
N GLY A 46 26.56 -6.50 10.32
CA GLY A 46 27.69 -5.59 10.12
C GLY A 46 27.50 -4.76 8.84
N VAL A 47 28.54 -4.69 8.00
CA VAL A 47 28.48 -3.93 6.73
C VAL A 47 27.38 -4.39 5.77
N ALA A 48 26.91 -5.63 5.89
CA ALA A 48 25.82 -6.14 5.06
C ALA A 48 24.45 -5.55 5.43
N GLU A 49 24.29 -4.93 6.61
CA GLU A 49 23.06 -4.24 7.01
C GLU A 49 22.85 -2.94 6.21
N GLU A 50 23.93 -2.17 6.04
CA GLU A 50 23.92 -0.96 5.20
C GLU A 50 23.64 -1.32 3.73
N GLU A 51 24.26 -2.40 3.23
CA GLU A 51 23.97 -2.91 1.89
C GLU A 51 22.53 -3.38 1.75
N ALA A 52 22.02 -4.13 2.74
CA ALA A 52 20.64 -4.62 2.74
C ALA A 52 19.64 -3.46 2.67
N ALA A 53 19.88 -2.35 3.38
CA ALA A 53 19.01 -1.17 3.33
C ALA A 53 18.88 -0.56 1.92
N THR A 54 19.83 -0.81 1.01
CA THR A 54 19.80 -0.31 -0.37
C THR A 54 19.12 -1.24 -1.38
N LEU A 55 18.62 -2.40 -0.94
CA LEU A 55 18.02 -3.42 -1.82
C LEU A 55 16.66 -3.00 -2.41
N TRP A 56 16.04 -1.95 -1.86
CA TRP A 56 14.80 -1.39 -2.34
C TRP A 56 15.03 -0.02 -2.96
N ASP A 57 14.35 0.27 -4.07
CA ASP A 57 14.34 1.61 -4.64
C ASP A 57 13.45 2.53 -3.80
N ALA A 58 14.03 3.08 -2.73
CA ALA A 58 13.35 3.97 -1.81
C ALA A 58 12.78 5.20 -2.53
N ALA A 59 13.51 5.75 -3.50
CA ALA A 59 13.09 6.91 -4.26
C ALA A 59 11.86 6.61 -5.13
N GLU A 60 11.80 5.43 -5.76
CA GLU A 60 10.62 4.98 -6.49
C GLU A 60 9.42 4.78 -5.55
N LEU A 61 9.62 4.13 -4.40
CA LEU A 61 8.57 3.86 -3.42
C LEU A 61 7.97 5.16 -2.87
N ASP A 62 8.82 6.07 -2.38
CA ASP A 62 8.41 7.35 -1.83
C ASP A 62 7.80 8.25 -2.91
N GLY A 63 8.39 8.27 -4.12
CA GLY A 63 7.87 9.03 -5.25
C GLY A 63 6.48 8.56 -5.69
N ARG A 64 6.25 7.24 -5.70
CA ARG A 64 4.92 6.67 -6.00
C ARG A 64 3.90 7.00 -4.91
N CYS A 65 4.30 6.92 -3.65
CA CYS A 65 3.44 7.27 -2.51
C CYS A 65 3.04 8.76 -2.57
N ALA A 66 4.00 9.65 -2.81
CA ALA A 66 3.76 11.09 -2.95
C ALA A 66 2.85 11.42 -4.14
N ALA A 67 3.05 10.76 -5.29
CA ALA A 67 2.20 10.96 -6.45
C ALA A 67 0.74 10.53 -6.20
N LEU A 68 0.55 9.40 -5.51
CA LEU A 68 -0.79 8.94 -5.13
C LEU A 68 -1.44 9.86 -4.10
N LEU A 69 -0.68 10.34 -3.12
CA LEU A 69 -1.18 11.31 -2.15
C LEU A 69 -1.67 12.57 -2.86
N GLY A 70 -0.87 13.13 -3.76
CA GLY A 70 -1.27 14.30 -4.56
C GLY A 70 -2.50 14.03 -5.43
N ALA A 71 -2.65 12.82 -5.99
CA ALA A 71 -3.83 12.45 -6.76
C ALA A 71 -5.10 12.37 -5.89
N VAL A 72 -4.98 11.87 -4.66
CA VAL A 72 -6.09 11.86 -3.69
C VAL A 72 -6.47 13.28 -3.30
N GLU A 73 -5.49 14.12 -2.92
CA GLU A 73 -5.73 15.50 -2.49
C GLU A 73 -6.33 16.37 -3.61
N ALA A 74 -5.85 16.20 -4.84
CA ALA A 74 -6.42 16.87 -6.01
C ALA A 74 -7.88 16.45 -6.22
N LEU A 75 -8.18 15.15 -6.12
CA LEU A 75 -9.52 14.64 -6.25
C LEU A 75 -10.44 15.19 -5.14
N GLU A 76 -9.99 15.17 -3.88
CA GLU A 76 -10.72 15.74 -2.73
C GLU A 76 -11.12 17.21 -2.99
N ALA A 77 -10.21 18.00 -3.58
CA ALA A 77 -10.47 19.40 -3.91
C ALA A 77 -11.49 19.58 -5.06
N GLU A 78 -11.54 18.64 -6.00
CA GLU A 78 -12.44 18.67 -7.16
C GLU A 78 -13.85 18.13 -6.83
N MET A 79 -14.01 17.30 -5.79
CA MET A 79 -15.28 16.66 -5.42
C MET A 79 -16.49 17.58 -5.34
N PRO A 80 -16.43 18.79 -4.75
CA PRO A 80 -17.60 19.66 -4.67
C PRO A 80 -18.15 20.13 -6.02
N ALA A 81 -17.38 20.02 -7.10
CA ALA A 81 -17.77 20.43 -8.44
C ALA A 81 -18.25 19.27 -9.33
N LEU A 82 -18.11 18.02 -8.89
CA LEU A 82 -18.54 16.85 -9.65
C LEU A 82 -20.01 16.51 -9.37
N SER A 83 -20.66 15.84 -10.33
CA SER A 83 -21.90 15.12 -10.04
C SER A 83 -21.64 13.95 -9.10
N TRP A 84 -22.67 13.43 -8.45
CA TRP A 84 -22.55 12.27 -7.57
C TRP A 84 -21.98 11.06 -8.29
N GLU A 85 -22.45 10.78 -9.51
CA GLU A 85 -21.96 9.67 -10.35
C GLU A 85 -20.48 9.85 -10.72
N ALA A 86 -20.07 11.07 -11.09
CA ALA A 86 -18.68 11.38 -11.41
C ALA A 86 -17.78 11.24 -10.18
N GLY A 87 -18.22 11.71 -9.01
CA GLY A 87 -17.51 11.52 -7.74
C GLY A 87 -17.39 10.05 -7.34
N ALA A 88 -18.43 9.24 -7.56
CA ALA A 88 -18.42 7.80 -7.33
C ALA A 88 -17.41 7.09 -8.25
N CYS A 89 -17.40 7.42 -9.54
CA CYS A 89 -16.47 6.86 -10.52
C CYS A 89 -15.02 7.23 -10.23
N GLU A 90 -14.74 8.52 -9.96
CA GLU A 90 -13.37 8.99 -9.73
C GLU A 90 -12.82 8.51 -8.39
N SER A 91 -13.63 8.47 -7.32
CA SER A 91 -13.22 7.89 -6.04
C SER A 91 -12.87 6.40 -6.17
N PHE A 92 -13.63 5.63 -6.97
CA PHE A 92 -13.29 4.24 -7.29
C PHE A 92 -11.97 4.13 -8.06
N ARG A 93 -11.77 4.98 -9.06
CA ARG A 93 -10.56 4.98 -9.90
C ARG A 93 -9.29 5.31 -9.10
N VAL A 94 -9.31 6.42 -8.37
CA VAL A 94 -8.16 6.89 -7.57
C VAL A 94 -7.97 5.99 -6.34
N GLY A 95 -9.03 5.71 -5.60
CA GLY A 95 -8.98 4.81 -4.44
C GLY A 95 -8.48 3.40 -4.82
N GLY A 96 -8.91 2.87 -5.95
CA GLY A 96 -8.42 1.60 -6.48
C GLY A 96 -6.93 1.62 -6.81
N ALA A 97 -6.38 2.76 -7.27
CA ALA A 97 -4.94 2.90 -7.50
C ALA A 97 -4.15 2.89 -6.19
N VAL A 98 -4.66 3.55 -5.14
CA VAL A 98 -4.06 3.54 -3.80
C VAL A 98 -4.10 2.14 -3.18
N LEU A 99 -5.23 1.45 -3.25
CA LEU A 99 -5.35 0.06 -2.74
C LEU A 99 -4.39 -0.89 -3.45
N ARG A 100 -4.24 -0.77 -4.78
CA ARG A 100 -3.24 -1.54 -5.52
C ARG A 100 -1.82 -1.24 -5.07
N HIS A 101 -1.50 0.01 -4.76
CA HIS A 101 -0.19 0.37 -4.23
C HIS A 101 0.07 -0.31 -2.88
N PHE A 102 -0.86 -0.22 -1.93
CA PHE A 102 -0.73 -0.88 -0.63
C PHE A 102 -0.65 -2.41 -0.72
N ALA A 103 -1.34 -3.03 -1.68
CA ALA A 103 -1.27 -4.47 -1.88
C ALA A 103 0.14 -4.97 -2.24
N TYR A 104 0.98 -4.11 -2.84
CA TYR A 104 2.35 -4.43 -3.23
C TYR A 104 3.43 -3.68 -2.42
N ASP A 105 3.02 -2.91 -1.42
CA ASP A 105 3.95 -2.17 -0.56
C ASP A 105 4.77 -3.17 0.30
N PRO A 106 6.12 -3.10 0.28
CA PRO A 106 6.98 -3.96 1.10
C PRO A 106 6.93 -3.65 2.61
N LEU A 107 6.28 -2.55 3.00
CA LEU A 107 6.12 -2.04 4.36
C LEU A 107 7.45 -1.77 5.08
N LEU A 108 8.42 -1.17 4.39
CA LEU A 108 9.77 -0.91 4.92
C LEU A 108 9.75 0.14 6.05
N PRO A 109 10.65 0.07 7.04
CA PRO A 109 10.74 1.06 8.11
C PRO A 109 11.60 2.28 7.72
N ALA A 110 11.57 3.34 8.54
CA ALA A 110 12.63 4.35 8.52
C ALA A 110 13.97 3.72 8.92
N PRO A 111 15.11 4.22 8.41
CA PRO A 111 15.25 5.31 7.44
C PRO A 111 15.21 4.85 5.97
N ILE A 112 14.81 3.60 5.67
CA ILE A 112 14.83 3.06 4.31
C ILE A 112 13.83 3.81 3.41
N VAL A 113 12.65 4.14 3.92
CA VAL A 113 11.59 4.89 3.23
C VAL A 113 11.03 5.99 4.12
N ASP A 114 10.36 6.96 3.52
CA ASP A 114 9.60 7.97 4.25
C ASP A 114 8.25 7.39 4.74
N VAL A 115 8.28 6.92 5.99
CA VAL A 115 7.10 6.37 6.68
C VAL A 115 5.98 7.42 6.82
N ALA A 116 6.32 8.71 6.87
CA ALA A 116 5.33 9.77 7.03
C ALA A 116 4.49 9.96 5.76
N LEU A 117 5.08 9.81 4.56
CA LEU A 117 4.34 9.84 3.30
C LEU A 117 3.28 8.73 3.25
N ARG A 118 3.65 7.52 3.68
CA ARG A 118 2.70 6.39 3.74
C ARG A 118 1.58 6.65 4.74
N HIS A 119 1.87 7.18 5.93
CA HIS A 119 0.82 7.53 6.90
C HIS A 119 -0.12 8.61 6.34
N ALA A 120 0.43 9.65 5.70
CA ALA A 120 -0.38 10.68 5.06
C ALA A 120 -1.28 10.11 3.95
N LEU A 121 -0.78 9.17 3.15
CA LEU A 121 -1.58 8.49 2.13
C LEU A 121 -2.70 7.63 2.73
N VAL A 122 -2.45 6.93 3.85
CA VAL A 122 -3.49 6.17 4.57
C VAL A 122 -4.58 7.12 5.08
N GLU A 123 -4.20 8.25 5.69
CA GLU A 123 -5.15 9.25 6.18
C GLU A 123 -5.96 9.87 5.04
N ALA A 124 -5.30 10.22 3.93
CA ALA A 124 -5.96 10.75 2.74
C ALA A 124 -6.93 9.73 2.13
N MET A 125 -6.55 8.46 2.05
CA MET A 125 -7.42 7.39 1.58
C MET A 125 -8.66 7.23 2.46
N ALA A 126 -8.53 7.34 3.78
CA ALA A 126 -9.66 7.23 4.70
C ALA A 126 -10.68 8.37 4.51
N ARG A 127 -10.19 9.59 4.23
CA ARG A 127 -11.06 10.73 3.90
C ARG A 127 -11.73 10.56 2.52
N LEU A 128 -10.97 10.17 1.50
CA LEU A 128 -11.51 9.89 0.18
C LEU A 128 -12.59 8.79 0.21
N ASP A 129 -12.37 7.74 0.98
CA ASP A 129 -13.33 6.64 1.18
C ASP A 129 -14.63 7.13 1.85
N ALA A 130 -14.56 8.06 2.80
CA ALA A 130 -15.74 8.68 3.39
C ALA A 130 -16.54 9.51 2.37
N ILE A 131 -15.86 10.34 1.57
CA ILE A 131 -16.49 11.16 0.52
C ILE A 131 -17.06 10.27 -0.59
N GLY A 132 -16.29 9.28 -1.04
CA GLY A 132 -16.70 8.35 -2.09
C GLY A 132 -17.96 7.58 -1.72
N ARG A 133 -18.09 7.09 -0.47
CA ARG A 133 -19.32 6.45 0.01
C ARG A 133 -20.55 7.36 -0.07
N GLU A 134 -20.39 8.64 0.21
CA GLU A 134 -21.47 9.63 0.06
C GLU A 134 -21.89 9.74 -1.40
N CYS A 135 -20.93 9.91 -2.31
CA CYS A 135 -21.20 9.98 -3.75
C CYS A 135 -21.91 8.72 -4.27
N TRP A 136 -21.45 7.53 -3.86
CA TRP A 136 -22.10 6.26 -4.23
C TRP A 136 -23.53 6.16 -3.69
N ARG A 137 -23.77 6.63 -2.46
CA ARG A 137 -25.10 6.60 -1.84
C ARG A 137 -26.10 7.47 -2.60
N GLU A 138 -25.69 8.68 -2.98
CA GLU A 138 -26.56 9.63 -3.68
C GLU A 138 -26.75 9.23 -5.15
N ALA A 139 -25.70 8.80 -5.86
CA ALA A 139 -25.81 8.32 -7.25
C ALA A 139 -26.79 7.14 -7.39
N LEU A 140 -26.74 6.18 -6.45
CA LEU A 140 -27.67 5.04 -6.44
C LEU A 140 -29.10 5.43 -6.00
N HIS A 141 -29.29 6.59 -5.37
CA HIS A 141 -30.62 7.09 -5.03
C HIS A 141 -31.27 7.76 -6.24
N GLU A 142 -30.52 8.59 -6.98
CA GLU A 142 -30.97 9.27 -8.20
C GLU A 142 -31.41 8.26 -9.28
N GLU A 143 -30.64 7.20 -9.55
CA GLU A 143 -31.03 6.16 -10.51
C GLU A 143 -32.37 5.49 -10.15
N ARG A 144 -32.67 5.31 -8.86
CA ARG A 144 -33.90 4.65 -8.41
C ARG A 144 -35.14 5.54 -8.51
N GLU A 145 -34.96 6.86 -8.49
CA GLU A 145 -36.05 7.81 -8.71
C GLU A 145 -36.34 7.98 -10.21
N GLU A 146 -35.32 7.94 -11.07
CA GLU A 146 -35.49 7.94 -12.52
C GLU A 146 -36.19 6.67 -13.04
N ASP A 147 -35.85 5.49 -12.53
CA ASP A 147 -36.51 4.23 -12.90
C ASP A 147 -37.98 4.12 -12.44
N ALA A 148 -38.40 4.98 -11.49
CA ALA A 148 -39.75 4.99 -10.93
C ALA A 148 -40.69 6.03 -11.59
N ALA A 149 -40.16 6.90 -12.46
CA ALA A 149 -40.87 7.98 -13.15
C ALA A 149 -41.31 7.61 -14.57
#